data_AF-A0A963D2Q9-F1
#
_entry.id   AF-A0A963D2Q9-F1
#
_cell.length_a   1.000
_cell.length_b   1.000
_cell.length_c   1.000
_cell.angle_alpha   90.00
_cell.angle_beta   90.00
_cell.angle_gamma   90.00
#
_symmetry.space_group_name_H-M   'P 1'
#
loop_
_entity.id
_entity.type
_entity.pdbx_description
1 polymer ?
#
loop_
_entity_poly.entity_id
_entity_poly.type
_entity_poly.pdbx_seq_one_letter_code
_entity_poly.pdbx_strand_id
1 'polypeptide(L)'
;MTAEHPSTRDSRPSRSPSGLFLPTCVWTKDRLVVEQEEQRLLTWRTILNDLIGQAHDSDVACTWYLMAEAALDQIDRDLDDLYEWLEATERGNAVCEKPER
;
A
#
# COMPACT_ATOMS: atom_id res chain seq x y z
N MET A 1 -18.49 3.94 -40.90
CA MET A 1 -17.24 3.35 -40.42
C MET A 1 -16.65 4.30 -39.40
N THR A 2 -16.83 4.02 -38.11
CA THR A 2 -16.25 4.80 -37.02
C THR A 2 -15.39 3.85 -36.21
N ALA A 3 -14.08 4.07 -36.24
CA ALA A 3 -13.09 3.24 -35.60
C ALA A 3 -13.28 3.25 -34.09
N GLU A 4 -13.34 2.05 -33.52
CA GLU A 4 -13.35 1.83 -32.08
C GLU A 4 -11.99 2.26 -31.49
N HIS A 5 -12.04 3.12 -30.49
CA HIS A 5 -10.89 3.42 -29.65
C HIS A 5 -10.59 2.18 -28.78
N PRO A 6 -9.36 1.65 -28.76
CA PRO A 6 -8.99 0.65 -27.77
C PRO A 6 -8.99 1.35 -26.40
N SER A 7 -10.00 1.04 -25.59
CA SER A 7 -10.04 1.41 -24.18
C SER A 7 -8.97 0.59 -23.46
N THR A 8 -7.78 1.17 -23.35
CA THR A 8 -6.74 0.69 -22.44
C THR A 8 -7.29 0.87 -21.03
N ARG A 9 -7.82 -0.21 -20.44
CA ARG A 9 -8.16 -0.27 -19.02
C ARG A 9 -6.94 0.20 -18.24
N ASP A 10 -7.05 1.36 -17.61
CA ASP A 10 -6.03 1.86 -16.69
C ASP A 10 -6.04 0.90 -15.50
N SER A 11 -5.00 0.06 -15.37
CA SER A 11 -4.86 -0.96 -14.30
C SER A 11 -4.59 -0.35 -12.93
N ARG A 12 -5.01 0.89 -12.69
CA ARG A 12 -4.81 1.57 -11.41
C ARG A 12 -5.85 1.07 -10.43
N PRO A 13 -5.44 0.60 -9.24
CA PRO A 13 -6.38 0.37 -8.14
C PRO A 13 -7.20 1.64 -7.90
N SER A 14 -8.49 1.47 -7.64
CA SER A 14 -9.39 2.58 -7.32
C SER A 14 -8.81 3.38 -6.15
N ARG A 15 -8.65 4.70 -6.37
CA ARG A 15 -8.06 5.66 -5.43
C ARG A 15 -8.66 5.50 -4.02
N SER A 16 -7.92 4.87 -3.11
CA SER A 16 -8.28 4.79 -1.69
C SER A 16 -8.33 6.20 -1.08
N PRO A 17 -9.32 6.49 -0.21
CA PRO A 17 -9.42 7.80 0.43
C PRO A 17 -8.23 7.98 1.38
N SER A 18 -7.48 9.07 1.16
CA SER A 18 -6.28 9.40 1.92
C SER A 18 -6.60 9.54 3.40
N GLY A 19 -6.12 8.60 4.22
CA GLY A 19 -6.30 8.59 5.67
C GLY A 19 -5.56 9.74 6.36
N LEU A 20 -6.11 10.20 7.48
CA LEU A 20 -5.83 11.49 8.12
C LEU A 20 -4.43 11.67 8.72
N PHE A 21 -3.51 10.69 8.63
CA PHE A 21 -2.22 10.79 9.32
C PHE A 21 -0.96 10.32 8.58
N LEU A 22 -1.02 9.90 7.31
CA LEU A 22 0.19 9.72 6.50
C LEU A 22 -0.05 10.15 5.03
N PRO A 23 0.63 11.21 4.54
CA PRO A 23 0.79 11.40 3.10
C PRO A 23 1.77 10.31 2.60
N THR A 24 1.63 9.66 1.45
CA THR A 24 0.84 9.95 0.25
C THR A 24 0.96 8.69 -0.62
N CYS A 25 -0.14 8.11 -1.08
CA CYS A 25 -0.14 7.15 -2.19
C CYS A 25 0.31 7.85 -3.50
N VAL A 26 1.59 8.22 -3.60
CA VAL A 26 2.19 8.60 -4.87
C VAL A 26 2.46 7.29 -5.60
N TRP A 27 1.45 6.85 -6.37
CA TRP A 27 1.56 5.67 -7.21
C TRP A 27 2.74 5.84 -8.17
N THR A 28 3.80 5.09 -7.94
CA THR A 28 5.01 5.03 -8.76
C THR A 28 5.20 3.60 -9.25
N LYS A 29 5.75 3.46 -10.46
CA LYS A 29 6.19 2.16 -11.00
C LYS A 29 7.68 1.93 -10.76
N ASP A 30 8.36 2.89 -10.14
CA ASP A 30 9.76 2.77 -9.79
C ASP A 30 9.89 1.80 -8.61
N ARG A 31 10.46 0.62 -8.89
CA ARG A 31 10.67 -0.45 -7.91
C ARG A 31 11.46 0.02 -6.70
N LEU A 32 12.48 0.87 -6.89
CA LEU A 32 13.30 1.36 -5.78
C LEU A 32 12.47 2.25 -4.84
N VAL A 33 11.57 3.07 -5.40
CA VAL A 33 10.69 3.92 -4.59
C VAL A 33 9.63 3.09 -3.86
N VAL A 34 9.12 2.03 -4.49
CA VAL A 34 8.19 1.09 -3.84
C VAL A 34 8.86 0.34 -2.68
N GLU A 35 10.06 -0.19 -2.88
CA GLU A 35 10.83 -0.86 -1.82
C GLU A 35 11.16 0.08 -0.66
N GLN A 36 11.50 1.35 -0.95
CA GLN A 36 11.73 2.36 0.09
C GLN A 36 10.47 2.66 0.91
N GLU A 37 9.32 2.76 0.22
CA GLU A 37 8.04 3.01 0.88
C GLU A 37 7.59 1.81 1.72
N GLU A 38 7.80 0.58 1.25
CA GLU A 38 7.57 -0.63 2.02
C GLU A 38 8.38 -0.62 3.33
N GLN A 39 9.69 -0.34 3.25
CA GLN A 39 10.55 -0.26 4.44
C GLN A 39 10.10 0.86 5.40
N ARG A 40 9.65 1.99 4.86
CA ARG A 40 9.09 3.09 5.66
C ARG A 40 7.84 2.64 6.42
N LEU A 41 6.90 1.97 5.74
CA LEU A 41 5.66 1.46 6.33
C LEU A 41 5.93 0.40 7.39
N LEU A 42 6.81 -0.58 7.12
CA LEU A 42 7.21 -1.62 8.07
C LEU A 42 7.84 -1.04 9.35
N THR A 43 8.65 0.01 9.20
CA THR A 43 9.25 0.71 10.35
C THR A 43 8.18 1.34 11.23
N TRP A 44 7.23 2.07 10.63
CA TRP A 44 6.13 2.70 11.36
C TRP A 44 5.19 1.68 12.01
N ARG A 45 4.90 0.58 11.31
CA ARG A 45 4.13 -0.54 11.83
C ARG A 45 4.74 -1.11 13.11
N THR A 46 6.06 -1.29 13.13
CA THR A 46 6.79 -1.80 14.30
C THR A 46 6.70 -0.83 15.47
N ILE A 47 6.98 0.46 15.21
CA ILE A 47 6.93 1.52 16.24
C ILE A 47 5.52 1.62 16.87
N LEU A 48 4.48 1.59 16.04
CA LEU A 48 3.09 1.69 16.53
C LEU A 48 2.68 0.46 17.33
N ASN A 49 3.03 -0.75 16.87
CA ASN A 49 2.78 -1.98 17.64
C ASN A 49 3.44 -1.94 19.01
N ASP A 50 4.70 -1.51 19.09
CA ASP A 50 5.42 -1.41 20.37
C ASP A 50 4.78 -0.38 21.31
N LEU A 51 4.37 0.78 20.78
CA LEU A 51 3.70 1.83 21.56
C LEU A 51 2.34 1.39 22.08
N ILE A 52 1.53 0.77 21.21
CA ILE A 52 0.19 0.26 21.56
C ILE A 52 0.32 -0.91 22.55
N GLY A 53 1.26 -1.81 22.34
CA GLY A 53 1.50 -2.96 23.23
C GLY A 53 1.89 -2.53 24.64
N GLN A 54 2.71 -1.48 24.77
CA GLN A 54 3.10 -0.92 26.08
C GLN A 54 1.95 -0.23 26.82
N ALA A 55 0.96 0.27 26.09
CA ALA A 55 -0.11 1.11 26.62
C ALA A 55 -1.49 0.41 26.69
N HIS A 56 -1.56 -0.85 26.26
CA HIS A 56 -2.82 -1.60 26.14
C HIS A 56 -3.63 -1.64 27.44
N ASP A 57 -2.96 -1.82 28.57
CA ASP A 57 -3.63 -1.95 29.87
C ASP A 57 -3.91 -0.59 30.56
N SER A 58 -3.28 0.50 30.12
CA SER A 58 -3.35 1.81 30.79
C SER A 58 -4.16 2.86 30.03
N ASP A 59 -4.11 2.83 28.69
CA ASP A 59 -4.53 3.96 27.85
C ASP A 59 -5.49 3.57 26.73
N VAL A 60 -6.11 2.38 26.79
CA VAL A 60 -6.99 1.87 25.72
C VAL A 60 -8.15 2.82 25.34
N ALA A 61 -8.61 3.66 26.27
CA ALA A 61 -9.67 4.64 26.02
C ALA A 61 -9.13 6.04 25.64
N CYS A 62 -7.82 6.25 25.67
CA CYS A 62 -7.21 7.53 25.34
C CYS A 62 -7.25 7.77 23.82
N THR A 63 -7.59 9.00 23.43
CA THR A 63 -7.70 9.37 22.00
C THR A 63 -6.44 9.05 21.19
N TRP A 64 -5.25 9.22 21.78
CA TRP A 64 -4.00 8.92 21.10
C TRP A 64 -3.85 7.41 20.79
N TYR A 65 -4.33 6.55 21.68
CA TYR A 65 -4.28 5.09 21.53
C TYR A 65 -5.16 4.65 20.37
N LEU A 66 -6.41 5.13 20.34
CA LEU A 66 -7.36 4.86 19.26
C LEU A 66 -6.86 5.40 17.90
N MET A 67 -6.19 6.55 17.89
CA MET A 67 -5.55 7.07 16.68
C MET A 67 -4.36 6.21 16.23
N ALA A 68 -3.57 5.69 17.17
CA ALA A 68 -2.46 4.80 16.87
C ALA A 68 -2.95 3.47 16.31
N GLU A 69 -4.01 2.87 16.87
CA GLU A 69 -4.67 1.67 16.34
C GLU A 69 -5.20 1.92 14.93
N ALA A 70 -5.95 3.00 14.71
CA ALA A 70 -6.47 3.33 13.38
C ALA A 70 -5.36 3.59 12.35
N ALA A 71 -4.23 4.16 12.76
CA ALA A 71 -3.06 4.34 11.91
C ALA A 71 -2.39 3.01 11.58
N LEU A 72 -2.28 2.10 12.55
CA LEU A 72 -1.75 0.75 12.34
C LEU A 72 -2.63 -0.03 11.36
N ASP A 73 -3.95 0.00 11.53
CA ASP A 73 -4.92 -0.62 10.61
C ASP A 73 -4.83 -0.06 9.18
N GLN A 74 -4.46 1.21 9.03
CA GLN A 74 -4.24 1.80 7.71
C GLN A 74 -2.92 1.30 7.09
N ILE A 75 -1.84 1.22 7.86
CA ILE A 75 -0.55 0.73 7.38
C ILE A 75 -0.65 -0.74 6.96
N ASP A 76 -1.37 -1.57 7.72
CA ASP A 76 -1.55 -2.99 7.36
C ASP A 76 -2.27 -3.14 6.02
N ARG A 77 -3.33 -2.33 5.79
CA ARG A 77 -4.02 -2.30 4.48
C ARG A 77 -3.14 -1.77 3.36
N ASP A 78 -2.34 -0.73 3.61
CA ASP A 78 -1.44 -0.16 2.60
C ASP A 78 -0.34 -1.16 2.20
N LEU A 79 0.13 -1.98 3.15
CA LEU A 79 1.08 -3.07 2.88
C LEU A 79 0.44 -4.20 2.06
N ASP A 80 -0.78 -4.60 2.39
CA ASP A 80 -1.51 -5.61 1.61
C ASP A 80 -1.71 -5.16 0.14
N ASP A 81 -2.15 -3.92 -0.08
CA ASP A 81 -2.31 -3.33 -1.41
C ASP A 81 -0.97 -3.28 -2.17
N LEU A 82 0.13 -2.97 -1.47
CA LEU A 82 1.48 -2.94 -2.04
C LEU A 82 1.94 -4.33 -2.47
N TYR A 83 1.73 -5.35 -1.64
CA TYR A 83 2.08 -6.74 -1.97
C TYR A 83 1.25 -7.26 -3.14
N GLU A 84 -0.06 -7.00 -3.17
CA GLU A 84 -0.90 -7.37 -4.31
C GLU A 84 -0.39 -6.73 -5.62
N TRP A 85 0.00 -5.46 -5.57
CA TRP A 85 0.55 -4.75 -6.72
C TRP A 85 1.90 -5.31 -7.19
N LEU A 86 2.81 -5.64 -6.25
CA LEU A 86 4.09 -6.27 -6.57
C LEU A 86 3.89 -7.61 -7.27
N GLU A 87 3.03 -8.47 -6.72
CA GLU A 87 2.72 -9.76 -7.32
C GLU A 87 2.10 -9.61 -8.71
N ALA A 88 1.17 -8.66 -8.89
CA ALA A 88 0.56 -8.39 -10.18
C ALA A 88 1.58 -7.93 -11.23
N THR A 89 2.57 -7.14 -10.81
CA THR A 89 3.65 -6.65 -11.67
C THR A 89 4.62 -7.77 -12.05
N GLU A 90 4.97 -8.66 -11.11
CA GLU A 90 5.80 -9.84 -11.39
C GLU A 90 5.10 -10.82 -12.35
N ARG A 91 3.80 -11.09 -12.12
CA ARG A 91 2.99 -11.92 -13.02
C ARG A 91 2.85 -11.29 -14.42
N GLY A 92 2.70 -9.98 -14.51
CA GLY A 92 2.62 -9.25 -15.78
C GLY A 92 3.92 -9.31 -16.60
N ASN A 93 5.08 -9.26 -15.94
CA ASN A 93 6.39 -9.44 -16.60
C ASN A 93 6.61 -10.88 -17.08
N ALA A 94 6.14 -11.89 -16.34
CA ALA A 94 6.30 -13.30 -16.71
C ALA A 94 5.56 -13.70 -18.01
N VAL A 95 4.53 -12.96 -18.43
CA VAL A 95 3.78 -13.23 -19.67
C VAL A 95 4.50 -12.70 -20.92
N CYS A 96 5.46 -11.78 -20.78
CA CYS A 96 6.17 -11.14 -21.90
C CYS A 96 7.46 -11.85 -22.32
N GLU A 97 7.78 -13.04 -21.79
CA GLU A 97 8.94 -13.85 -22.18
C GLU A 97 8.59 -15.05 -23.06
N LYS A 98 7.88 -14.82 -24.17
CA LYS A 98 7.94 -15.75 -25.30
C LYS A 98 8.62 -15.07 -26.48
N PRO A 99 9.88 -15.43 -26.79
CA PRO A 99 10.45 -15.07 -28.08
C PRO A 99 9.72 -15.90 -29.13
N GLU A 100 8.80 -15.28 -29.86
CA GLU A 100 8.30 -15.84 -31.11
C GLU A 100 9.52 -15.99 -32.06
N ARG A 101 9.89 -17.25 -32.31
CA ARG A 101 10.80 -17.64 -33.38
C ARG A 101 10.03 -17.80 -34.68
#